data_AF-A0A7G8F8A4-F1
#
_entry.id   AF-A0A7G8F8A4-F1
#
_cell.length_a   1.000
_cell.length_b   1.000
_cell.length_c   1.000
_cell.angle_alpha   90.00
_cell.angle_beta   90.00
_cell.angle_gamma   90.00
#
_symmetry.space_group_name_H-M   'P 1'
#
loop_
_entity.id
_entity.type
_entity.pdbx_description
1 polymer ?
#
loop_
_entity_poly.entity_id
_entity_poly.type
_entity_poly.pdbx_seq_one_letter_code
_entity_poly.pdbx_strand_id
1 'polypeptide(L)'
;MTSTNSLRASISGERWWGGFTAEITLTNTSTQDLSSWSYSFDSPHLLNTAPWGAEISAVLLDNGLTRYTLTGEDWGERIPAGESVTVGFNGTQGTELGNEGELSAAMLFASDSGEAVTSQAGQESAESSDTTTNPALEPVIATPEMTSPMESSMASPMSEHGMGNHGMNHGSSSGDYIDINTWGSFHGSNHNSEQNELVGGRTAITTEALLAYNGLRDFAGLAPASIEAVGSWAFENGLTNNSQPGGNDLQGVGLWFAMQGAKVGWIADASYDPQILADIQRTARLGSSGEVMQMIEQFGHEGFANYLTTNQLEEHFINTLKMEPHYGGWMHGRTHGFRDIEGVAIAHDIHHLTVLGWDQNEPFMNDTFDWPQWPALDVSDNTVINYYQGIVALEDPLSENLENFAGSSSPSASGTMQSDSLTGSPLEVQVSGDLWEGGFTASINVTNQSNQSLDDWGVSFISAHQFYGESWGVDISTQDLGDGLYRYELTGADWAQSLAAGQAMTVGFNALSGEDLSGDSSLTSELLMAPGTELALL
;
A
#
# COMPACT_ATOMS: atom_id res chain seq x y z
N MET A 1 -42.44 20.62 24.90
CA MET A 1 -42.81 19.33 24.27
C MET A 1 -41.61 18.42 24.47
N THR A 2 -41.80 17.11 24.70
CA THR A 2 -40.67 16.17 24.73
C THR A 2 -40.13 16.01 23.32
N SER A 3 -38.80 16.10 23.14
CA SER A 3 -38.19 15.74 21.85
C SER A 3 -38.46 14.26 21.58
N THR A 4 -39.12 13.98 20.47
CA THR A 4 -39.33 12.60 20.00
C THR A 4 -38.19 12.26 19.05
N ASN A 5 -37.05 11.85 19.60
CA ASN A 5 -35.91 11.38 18.80
C ASN A 5 -36.39 10.18 17.96
N SER A 6 -36.58 10.42 16.66
CA SER A 6 -37.10 9.43 15.71
C SER A 6 -36.10 8.33 15.36
N LEU A 7 -34.86 8.45 15.83
CA LEU A 7 -33.76 7.53 15.59
C LEU A 7 -33.27 6.97 16.93
N ARG A 8 -33.02 5.67 16.96
CA ARG A 8 -32.26 4.99 18.03
C ARG A 8 -31.02 4.37 17.41
N ALA A 9 -29.85 4.67 17.96
CA ALA A 9 -28.60 4.02 17.61
C ALA A 9 -28.31 2.81 18.54
N SER A 10 -27.68 1.78 17.98
CA SER A 10 -26.89 0.78 18.70
C SER A 10 -25.61 0.50 17.94
N ILE A 11 -24.48 0.44 18.64
CA ILE A 11 -23.15 0.35 18.05
C ILE A 11 -22.57 -1.04 18.36
N SER A 12 -22.01 -1.67 17.33
CA SER A 12 -21.24 -2.91 17.34
C SER A 12 -19.93 -2.71 16.58
N GLY A 13 -19.06 -3.72 16.57
CA GLY A 13 -17.81 -3.70 15.81
C GLY A 13 -16.69 -4.44 16.53
N GLU A 14 -15.48 -4.31 16.01
CA GLU A 14 -14.29 -4.99 16.52
C GLU A 14 -13.11 -4.01 16.56
N ARG A 15 -12.26 -4.18 17.57
CA ARG A 15 -10.97 -3.48 17.74
C ARG A 15 -9.86 -4.40 17.25
N TRP A 16 -8.83 -3.81 16.66
CA TRP A 16 -7.57 -4.48 16.30
C TRP A 16 -6.39 -3.55 16.65
N TRP A 17 -5.17 -3.97 16.33
CA TRP A 17 -3.96 -3.18 16.60
C TRP A 17 -4.05 -1.76 16.02
N GLY A 18 -4.08 -0.75 16.89
CA GLY A 18 -4.17 0.68 16.52
C GLY A 18 -5.51 1.19 15.97
N GLY A 19 -6.49 0.32 15.68
CA GLY A 19 -7.73 0.69 14.97
C GLY A 19 -8.99 -0.04 15.42
N PHE A 20 -10.10 0.24 14.72
CA PHE A 20 -11.39 -0.43 14.90
C PHE A 20 -12.32 -0.27 13.68
N THR A 21 -13.24 -1.24 13.50
CA THR A 21 -14.48 -1.11 12.72
C THR A 21 -15.58 -0.72 13.70
N ALA A 22 -16.38 0.28 13.34
CA ALA A 22 -17.65 0.55 14.00
C ALA A 22 -18.81 0.36 13.03
N GLU A 23 -19.80 -0.44 13.44
CA GLU A 23 -21.12 -0.47 12.82
C GLU A 23 -22.10 0.28 13.73
N ILE A 24 -22.93 1.15 13.13
CA ILE A 24 -24.00 1.85 13.83
C ILE A 24 -25.36 1.50 13.19
N THR A 25 -26.12 0.69 13.91
CA THR A 25 -27.50 0.35 13.56
C THR A 25 -28.43 1.47 14.02
N LEU A 26 -29.12 2.11 13.08
CA LEU A 26 -30.07 3.19 13.28
C LEU A 26 -31.50 2.69 13.02
N THR A 27 -32.29 2.54 14.09
CA THR A 27 -33.73 2.20 14.03
C THR A 27 -34.58 3.46 13.92
N ASN A 28 -35.43 3.54 12.89
CA ASN A 28 -36.46 4.56 12.78
C ASN A 28 -37.65 4.22 13.70
N THR A 29 -37.77 4.92 14.83
CA THR A 29 -38.83 4.71 15.82
C THR A 29 -40.10 5.54 15.55
N SER A 30 -40.18 6.22 14.40
CA SER A 30 -41.34 7.02 13.98
C SER A 30 -42.34 6.23 13.12
N THR A 31 -43.45 6.86 12.77
CA THR A 31 -44.48 6.29 11.87
C THR A 31 -44.39 6.85 10.43
N GLN A 32 -43.22 7.35 10.04
CA GLN A 32 -42.94 7.86 8.69
C GLN A 32 -41.56 7.39 8.23
N ASP A 33 -41.38 7.21 6.92
CA ASP A 33 -40.07 6.91 6.35
C ASP A 33 -39.13 8.11 6.51
N LEU A 34 -37.86 7.84 6.81
CA LEU A 34 -36.78 8.82 6.77
C LEU A 34 -35.98 8.62 5.48
N SER A 35 -35.64 9.70 4.78
CA SER A 35 -34.80 9.70 3.56
C SER A 35 -33.76 10.84 3.55
N SER A 36 -33.51 11.41 4.73
CA SER A 36 -32.60 12.55 4.96
C SER A 36 -32.28 12.58 6.46
N TRP A 37 -31.88 11.43 7.01
CA TRP A 37 -31.51 11.33 8.41
C TRP A 37 -30.07 11.78 8.61
N SER A 38 -29.78 12.33 9.79
CA SER A 38 -28.42 12.52 10.27
C SER A 38 -28.28 12.09 11.72
N TYR A 39 -27.05 11.71 12.11
CA TYR A 39 -26.73 11.28 13.46
C TYR A 39 -25.37 11.84 13.89
N SER A 40 -25.35 12.53 15.03
CA SER A 40 -24.16 13.22 15.55
C SER A 40 -23.68 12.62 16.88
N PHE A 41 -22.37 12.58 17.06
CA PHE A 41 -21.70 12.15 18.30
C PHE A 41 -20.31 12.80 18.41
N ASP A 42 -19.78 12.89 19.63
CA ASP A 42 -18.41 13.38 19.89
C ASP A 42 -17.52 12.18 20.21
N SER A 43 -16.35 12.11 19.58
CA SER A 43 -15.38 11.03 19.77
C SER A 43 -13.99 11.58 20.08
N PRO A 44 -13.19 10.92 20.92
CA PRO A 44 -11.75 11.16 21.03
C PRO A 44 -10.95 10.46 19.92
N HIS A 45 -11.60 9.63 19.10
CA HIS A 45 -10.98 8.87 18.01
C HIS A 45 -11.02 9.62 16.69
N LEU A 46 -10.11 9.28 15.78
CA LEU A 46 -10.09 9.79 14.42
C LEU A 46 -10.77 8.78 13.49
N LEU A 47 -11.94 9.13 12.97
CA LEU A 47 -12.69 8.32 12.01
C LEU A 47 -12.25 8.61 10.58
N ASN A 48 -12.27 7.58 9.74
CA ASN A 48 -12.01 7.70 8.30
C ASN A 48 -13.10 8.52 7.61
N THR A 49 -12.73 9.24 6.54
CA THR A 49 -13.64 10.13 5.80
C THR A 49 -14.57 9.41 4.81
N ALA A 50 -14.50 8.09 4.72
CA ALA A 50 -15.34 7.25 3.86
C ALA A 50 -16.05 6.15 4.68
N PRO A 51 -17.24 6.44 5.26
CA PRO A 51 -18.14 5.42 5.78
C PRO A 51 -18.81 4.64 4.65
N TRP A 52 -19.35 3.46 4.95
CA TRP A 52 -20.23 2.73 4.03
C TRP A 52 -21.71 2.98 4.38
N GLY A 53 -22.45 3.54 3.41
CA GLY A 53 -23.87 3.89 3.54
C GLY A 53 -24.14 5.26 4.19
N ALA A 54 -23.13 6.11 4.36
CA ALA A 54 -23.30 7.46 4.87
C ALA A 54 -22.15 8.40 4.45
N GLU A 55 -22.48 9.65 4.14
CA GLU A 55 -21.51 10.75 4.18
C GLU A 55 -21.09 11.00 5.64
N ILE A 56 -19.86 11.48 5.87
CA ILE A 56 -19.40 11.97 7.18
C ILE A 56 -18.89 13.41 7.11
N SER A 57 -19.26 14.20 8.11
CA SER A 57 -18.69 15.52 8.36
C SER A 57 -18.11 15.58 9.79
N ALA A 58 -17.03 16.34 9.96
CA ALA A 58 -16.26 16.41 11.20
C ALA A 58 -16.00 17.86 11.62
N VAL A 59 -16.16 18.15 12.91
CA VAL A 59 -15.88 19.47 13.51
C VAL A 59 -15.10 19.28 14.80
N LEU A 60 -13.85 19.77 14.84
CA LEU A 60 -13.05 19.79 16.06
C LEU A 60 -13.66 20.76 17.09
N LEU A 61 -13.76 20.32 18.34
CA LEU A 61 -14.34 21.07 19.45
C LEU A 61 -13.27 21.66 20.38
N ASP A 62 -13.60 22.75 21.08
CA ASP A 62 -12.72 23.47 22.02
C ASP A 62 -12.19 22.60 23.19
N ASN A 63 -12.76 21.40 23.40
CA ASN A 63 -12.35 20.43 24.43
C ASN A 63 -11.39 19.33 23.90
N GLY A 64 -11.01 19.37 22.63
CA GLY A 64 -10.11 18.39 22.01
C GLY A 64 -10.79 17.13 21.46
N LEU A 65 -12.12 17.05 21.51
CA LEU A 65 -12.90 16.01 20.85
C LEU A 65 -13.28 16.41 19.41
N THR A 66 -13.57 15.44 18.56
CA THR A 66 -14.17 15.69 17.24
C THR A 66 -15.65 15.33 17.25
N ARG A 67 -16.50 16.29 16.89
CA ARG A 67 -17.92 16.04 16.59
C ARG A 67 -18.04 15.49 15.18
N TYR A 68 -18.47 14.25 15.08
CA TYR A 68 -18.84 13.63 13.81
C TYR A 68 -20.34 13.76 13.58
N THR A 69 -20.74 13.90 12.32
CA THR A 69 -22.13 13.81 11.87
C THR A 69 -22.20 12.98 10.61
N LEU A 70 -22.87 11.84 10.73
CA LEU A 70 -23.19 10.94 9.62
C LEU A 70 -24.52 11.38 8.98
N THR A 71 -24.61 11.30 7.65
CA THR A 71 -25.85 11.51 6.87
C THR A 71 -26.02 10.34 5.92
N GLY A 72 -27.21 9.73 5.85
CA GLY A 72 -27.41 8.52 5.05
C GLY A 72 -27.18 8.72 3.55
N GLU A 73 -26.42 7.81 2.93
CA GLU A 73 -26.06 7.80 1.51
C GLU A 73 -26.24 6.37 0.93
N ASP A 74 -26.33 6.24 -0.39
CA ASP A 74 -26.57 4.97 -1.10
C ASP A 74 -27.75 4.17 -0.50
N TRP A 75 -27.54 2.89 -0.19
CA TRP A 75 -28.49 1.99 0.47
C TRP A 75 -28.81 2.41 1.91
N GLY A 76 -28.01 3.30 2.49
CA GLY A 76 -28.20 3.89 3.81
C GLY A 76 -29.13 5.11 3.84
N GLU A 77 -29.38 5.78 2.70
CA GLU A 77 -30.19 7.01 2.60
C GLU A 77 -31.56 6.89 3.30
N ARG A 78 -32.23 5.74 3.14
CA ARG A 78 -33.63 5.55 3.52
C ARG A 78 -33.84 4.51 4.62
N ILE A 79 -34.52 4.93 5.70
CA ILE A 79 -34.97 4.06 6.79
C ILE A 79 -36.51 4.08 6.85
N PRO A 80 -37.22 3.05 6.38
CA PRO A 80 -38.67 2.99 6.46
C PRO A 80 -39.23 3.03 7.89
N ALA A 81 -40.50 3.38 8.04
CA ALA A 81 -41.17 3.51 9.35
C ALA A 81 -41.12 2.19 10.17
N GLY A 82 -40.36 2.19 11.27
CA GLY A 82 -40.18 1.01 12.14
C GLY A 82 -38.99 0.11 11.80
N GLU A 83 -38.33 0.33 10.67
CA GLU A 83 -37.18 -0.47 10.21
C GLU A 83 -35.84 0.07 10.75
N SER A 84 -34.74 -0.63 10.43
CA SER A 84 -33.38 -0.21 10.78
C SER A 84 -32.41 -0.30 9.60
N VAL A 85 -31.32 0.47 9.66
CA VAL A 85 -30.20 0.42 8.72
C VAL A 85 -28.87 0.39 9.49
N THR A 86 -27.85 -0.30 8.99
CA THR A 86 -26.59 -0.52 9.72
C THR A 86 -25.39 -0.04 8.91
N VAL A 87 -25.14 1.26 8.95
CA VAL A 87 -23.98 1.91 8.31
C VAL A 87 -22.72 1.70 9.17
N GLY A 88 -21.53 1.91 8.62
CA GLY A 88 -20.29 1.73 9.38
C GLY A 88 -19.10 2.51 8.84
N PHE A 89 -18.01 2.50 9.60
CA PHE A 89 -16.79 3.23 9.32
C PHE A 89 -15.61 2.62 10.09
N ASN A 90 -14.41 2.83 9.56
CA ASN A 90 -13.16 2.55 10.27
C ASN A 90 -12.67 3.79 11.04
N GLY A 91 -11.81 3.59 12.04
CA GLY A 91 -11.12 4.68 12.72
C GLY A 91 -9.89 4.22 13.49
N THR A 92 -9.06 5.18 13.90
CA THR A 92 -7.82 4.95 14.67
C THR A 92 -7.96 5.34 16.14
N GLN A 93 -7.22 4.66 17.01
CA GLN A 93 -7.37 4.74 18.46
C GLN A 93 -6.75 6.03 19.06
N GLY A 94 -7.44 7.17 18.89
CA GLY A 94 -7.06 8.46 19.50
C GLY A 94 -7.01 8.47 21.05
N THR A 95 -7.68 7.51 21.70
CA THR A 95 -7.33 7.00 23.04
C THR A 95 -7.23 5.49 22.99
N GLU A 96 -6.37 4.90 23.82
CA GLU A 96 -6.14 3.45 23.88
C GLU A 96 -7.43 2.67 24.19
N LEU A 97 -7.84 1.78 23.28
CA LEU A 97 -8.96 0.85 23.44
C LEU A 97 -8.50 -0.62 23.54
N GLY A 98 -7.20 -0.89 23.36
CA GLY A 98 -6.61 -2.22 23.30
C GLY A 98 -6.75 -2.88 21.92
N ASN A 99 -5.97 -3.94 21.72
CA ASN A 99 -5.59 -4.40 20.38
C ASN A 99 -6.44 -5.55 19.79
N GLU A 100 -7.46 -6.04 20.51
CA GLU A 100 -8.38 -7.07 20.00
C GLU A 100 -9.77 -7.06 20.68
N GLY A 101 -10.78 -7.61 20.00
CA GLY A 101 -12.11 -7.93 20.53
C GLY A 101 -13.19 -6.86 20.33
N GLU A 102 -14.41 -7.11 20.81
CA GLU A 102 -15.59 -6.26 20.54
C GLU A 102 -15.37 -4.75 20.83
N LEU A 103 -15.90 -3.89 19.95
CA LEU A 103 -16.04 -2.45 20.14
C LEU A 103 -17.44 -2.14 20.72
N SER A 104 -17.51 -1.21 21.67
CA SER A 104 -18.77 -0.76 22.26
C SER A 104 -18.99 0.75 22.12
N ALA A 105 -20.26 1.19 22.17
CA ALA A 105 -20.62 2.61 22.16
C ALA A 105 -19.90 3.44 23.26
N ALA A 106 -19.60 2.81 24.41
CA ALA A 106 -18.93 3.46 25.53
C ALA A 106 -17.39 3.57 25.37
N MET A 107 -16.81 2.84 24.41
CA MET A 107 -15.44 3.05 23.94
C MET A 107 -15.41 4.15 22.88
N LEU A 108 -16.31 4.11 21.91
CA LEU A 108 -16.30 4.98 20.74
C LEU A 108 -16.71 6.44 21.03
N PHE A 109 -17.62 6.66 22.00
CA PHE A 109 -18.19 7.98 22.29
C PHE A 109 -17.62 8.59 23.56
N ALA A 110 -17.32 9.90 23.51
CA ALA A 110 -17.18 10.68 24.72
C ALA A 110 -18.52 10.73 25.45
N SER A 111 -18.50 10.47 26.77
CA SER A 111 -19.73 10.26 27.54
C SER A 111 -20.67 11.48 27.48
N ASP A 112 -21.98 11.20 27.30
CA ASP A 112 -23.09 12.15 27.10
C ASP A 112 -23.21 12.87 25.72
N SER A 113 -22.42 12.53 24.69
CA SER A 113 -22.46 13.25 23.39
C SER A 113 -23.58 12.86 22.38
N GLY A 114 -24.42 11.86 22.67
CA GLY A 114 -25.32 11.23 21.69
C GLY A 114 -26.61 11.99 21.36
N GLU A 115 -26.52 13.23 20.87
CA GLU A 115 -27.70 14.04 20.47
C GLU A 115 -28.11 13.79 19.00
N ALA A 116 -29.19 13.02 18.80
CA ALA A 116 -29.82 12.88 17.49
C ALA A 116 -30.63 14.14 17.10
N VAL A 117 -30.14 14.89 16.11
CA VAL A 117 -30.81 16.06 15.52
C VAL A 117 -31.73 15.63 14.37
N THR A 118 -32.83 16.34 14.11
CA THR A 118 -33.87 15.92 13.15
C THR A 118 -34.21 17.00 12.13
N SER A 119 -34.40 16.64 10.86
CA SER A 119 -34.93 17.53 9.81
C SER A 119 -35.97 16.86 8.91
N GLN A 120 -37.21 16.91 9.37
CA GLN A 120 -38.45 17.21 8.62
C GLN A 120 -38.65 16.62 7.20
N ALA A 121 -39.64 15.75 7.06
CA ALA A 121 -40.18 15.32 5.76
C ALA A 121 -40.72 16.49 4.91
N GLY A 122 -40.45 16.45 3.61
CA GLY A 122 -40.89 17.48 2.66
C GLY A 122 -42.41 17.56 2.52
N GLN A 123 -42.98 18.74 2.76
CA GLN A 123 -44.38 19.02 2.45
C GLN A 123 -44.51 19.55 1.02
N GLU A 124 -45.32 18.87 0.19
CA GLU A 124 -45.83 19.47 -1.05
C GLU A 124 -46.69 20.71 -0.70
N SER A 125 -46.35 21.86 -1.25
CA SER A 125 -47.12 23.10 -1.09
C SER A 125 -48.42 23.06 -1.89
N ALA A 126 -49.45 22.43 -1.32
CA ALA A 126 -50.81 22.50 -1.80
C ALA A 126 -51.59 23.61 -1.07
N GLU A 127 -51.68 24.81 -1.66
CA GLU A 127 -52.75 25.75 -1.29
C GLU A 127 -53.33 26.47 -2.51
N SER A 128 -54.67 26.59 -2.50
CA SER A 128 -55.53 27.20 -3.53
C SER A 128 -55.97 28.59 -3.00
N SER A 129 -56.34 29.61 -3.78
CA SER A 129 -57.24 29.63 -4.94
C SER A 129 -57.26 31.02 -5.60
N ASP A 130 -57.73 31.12 -6.86
CA ASP A 130 -58.87 32.01 -7.17
C ASP A 130 -59.59 31.55 -8.47
N THR A 131 -60.63 32.27 -8.91
CA THR A 131 -61.87 31.66 -9.41
C THR A 131 -62.25 32.00 -10.87
N THR A 132 -63.01 31.09 -11.51
CA THR A 132 -63.74 31.21 -12.81
C THR A 132 -62.88 31.29 -14.10
N THR A 133 -63.36 30.90 -15.30
CA THR A 133 -64.72 30.53 -15.78
C THR A 133 -64.80 29.10 -16.40
N ASN A 134 -66.00 28.71 -16.83
CA ASN A 134 -66.38 27.50 -17.59
C ASN A 134 -67.53 27.94 -18.58
N PRO A 135 -67.95 27.21 -19.65
CA PRO A 135 -67.43 25.98 -20.27
C PRO A 135 -67.25 26.02 -21.82
N ALA A 136 -66.72 24.95 -22.43
CA ALA A 136 -67.47 24.06 -23.37
C ALA A 136 -66.59 23.12 -24.27
N LEU A 137 -67.20 21.99 -24.67
CA LEU A 137 -66.87 21.05 -25.79
C LEU A 137 -65.84 19.91 -25.56
N GLU A 138 -66.35 18.66 -25.68
CA GLU A 138 -65.64 17.39 -25.98
C GLU A 138 -65.70 17.10 -27.51
N PRO A 139 -65.33 15.90 -28.06
CA PRO A 139 -64.41 14.81 -27.61
C PRO A 139 -63.01 14.86 -28.35
N VAL A 140 -62.29 13.84 -28.90
CA VAL A 140 -62.54 12.44 -29.36
C VAL A 140 -61.24 11.56 -29.42
N ILE A 141 -61.35 10.32 -28.92
CA ILE A 141 -60.65 9.01 -29.24
C ILE A 141 -59.32 9.00 -30.03
N ALA A 142 -58.26 8.37 -29.47
CA ALA A 142 -57.52 7.22 -30.06
C ALA A 142 -56.37 6.65 -29.18
N THR A 143 -56.15 5.33 -29.23
CA THR A 143 -55.00 4.53 -28.73
C THR A 143 -54.51 3.61 -29.90
N PRO A 144 -53.44 2.76 -29.84
CA PRO A 144 -52.61 2.33 -28.70
C PRO A 144 -51.07 2.27 -29.00
N GLU A 145 -50.37 1.38 -28.29
CA GLU A 145 -48.92 1.08 -28.28
C GLU A 145 -48.33 0.53 -29.60
N MET A 146 -46.99 0.49 -29.70
CA MET A 146 -46.23 -0.38 -30.62
C MET A 146 -44.91 -0.86 -29.98
N THR A 147 -44.47 -2.08 -30.33
CA THR A 147 -43.29 -2.76 -29.79
C THR A 147 -42.08 -2.78 -30.75
N SER A 148 -40.87 -3.03 -30.23
CA SER A 148 -39.67 -3.41 -31.01
C SER A 148 -39.84 -4.79 -31.68
N PRO A 149 -39.10 -5.15 -32.76
CA PRO A 149 -37.84 -5.93 -32.59
C PRO A 149 -36.78 -5.87 -33.74
N MET A 150 -35.58 -6.46 -33.49
CA MET A 150 -34.71 -7.21 -34.45
C MET A 150 -34.09 -6.51 -35.71
N GLU A 151 -33.01 -6.97 -36.37
CA GLU A 151 -31.78 -7.72 -35.98
C GLU A 151 -30.73 -7.69 -37.14
N SER A 152 -29.46 -8.03 -36.84
CA SER A 152 -28.44 -8.69 -37.69
C SER A 152 -28.01 -8.20 -39.10
N SER A 153 -26.70 -7.91 -39.17
CA SER A 153 -25.72 -8.42 -40.17
C SER A 153 -25.64 -7.85 -41.61
N MET A 154 -24.40 -7.59 -42.06
CA MET A 154 -23.73 -8.11 -43.29
C MET A 154 -22.46 -7.29 -43.59
N ALA A 155 -21.51 -7.82 -44.38
CA ALA A 155 -20.14 -7.29 -44.49
C ALA A 155 -19.73 -6.78 -45.90
N SER A 156 -18.82 -5.79 -45.90
CA SER A 156 -17.82 -5.43 -46.95
C SER A 156 -18.31 -5.10 -48.39
N PRO A 157 -17.75 -4.05 -49.02
CA PRO A 157 -16.42 -4.16 -49.64
C PRO A 157 -15.53 -2.90 -49.51
N MET A 158 -14.28 -3.00 -50.00
CA MET A 158 -13.33 -1.89 -50.09
C MET A 158 -13.69 -0.88 -51.20
N SER A 159 -13.38 0.40 -50.94
CA SER A 159 -13.13 1.40 -51.99
C SER A 159 -12.01 2.35 -51.54
N GLU A 160 -11.03 2.57 -52.40
CA GLU A 160 -9.83 3.37 -52.15
C GLU A 160 -10.07 4.88 -52.36
N HIS A 161 -9.12 5.71 -51.89
CA HIS A 161 -9.00 7.17 -52.00
C HIS A 161 -9.80 8.02 -50.99
N GLY A 162 -9.05 8.73 -50.15
CA GLY A 162 -9.56 9.79 -49.27
C GLY A 162 -8.57 10.18 -48.18
N MET A 163 -7.53 10.97 -48.51
CA MET A 163 -6.67 11.59 -47.48
C MET A 163 -7.43 12.71 -46.76
N GLY A 164 -8.26 12.32 -45.79
CA GLY A 164 -9.00 13.23 -44.91
C GLY A 164 -8.16 13.64 -43.72
N ASN A 165 -7.46 14.77 -43.83
CA ASN A 165 -6.72 15.37 -42.72
C ASN A 165 -7.69 15.89 -41.64
N HIS A 166 -8.05 15.02 -40.69
CA HIS A 166 -8.75 15.39 -39.47
C HIS A 166 -7.72 15.42 -38.33
N GLY A 167 -7.20 16.62 -38.04
CA GLY A 167 -6.30 16.81 -36.91
C GLY A 167 -7.06 16.58 -35.60
N MET A 168 -6.67 15.53 -34.87
CA MET A 168 -6.99 15.45 -33.45
C MET A 168 -6.36 16.63 -32.73
N ASN A 169 -7.09 17.19 -31.77
CA ASN A 169 -6.64 18.36 -31.03
C ASN A 169 -5.40 18.00 -30.19
N HIS A 170 -4.31 18.75 -30.30
CA HIS A 170 -3.11 18.46 -29.52
C HIS A 170 -3.40 18.57 -28.02
N GLY A 171 -3.33 17.44 -27.32
CA GLY A 171 -2.97 17.42 -25.90
C GLY A 171 -1.62 18.12 -25.73
N SER A 172 -1.45 18.84 -24.63
CA SER A 172 -0.34 19.79 -24.48
C SER A 172 0.99 19.05 -24.34
N SER A 173 1.81 19.07 -25.40
CA SER A 173 3.22 18.66 -25.32
C SER A 173 3.96 19.50 -24.28
N SER A 174 4.59 18.86 -23.31
CA SER A 174 5.42 19.50 -22.27
C SER A 174 6.78 19.92 -22.84
N GLY A 175 6.75 20.89 -23.76
CA GLY A 175 7.93 21.53 -24.37
C GLY A 175 8.74 20.62 -25.29
N ASP A 176 9.53 19.74 -24.68
CA ASP A 176 10.75 19.16 -25.27
C ASP A 176 10.77 17.61 -25.23
N TYR A 177 9.78 16.97 -24.61
CA TYR A 177 9.70 15.51 -24.45
C TYR A 177 8.54 14.88 -25.24
N ILE A 178 8.72 13.62 -25.66
CA ILE A 178 7.74 12.85 -26.43
C ILE A 178 6.85 12.07 -25.47
N ASP A 179 5.53 12.28 -25.59
CA ASP A 179 4.47 11.57 -24.89
C ASP A 179 4.37 10.10 -25.37
N ILE A 180 4.22 9.14 -24.47
CA ILE A 180 4.16 7.70 -24.79
C ILE A 180 3.04 7.37 -25.82
N ASN A 181 1.94 8.12 -25.82
CA ASN A 181 0.82 7.93 -26.75
C ASN A 181 1.17 8.23 -28.21
N THR A 182 2.33 8.84 -28.46
CA THR A 182 2.91 9.00 -29.81
C THR A 182 3.15 7.65 -30.49
N TRP A 183 3.43 6.59 -29.73
CA TRP A 183 3.69 5.24 -30.25
C TRP A 183 2.44 4.35 -30.31
N GLY A 184 1.41 4.67 -29.53
CA GLY A 184 0.17 3.91 -29.41
C GLY A 184 -0.50 4.15 -28.07
N SER A 185 -1.78 3.80 -27.96
CA SER A 185 -2.55 3.84 -26.71
C SER A 185 -3.49 2.64 -26.68
N PHE A 186 -3.68 2.07 -25.49
CA PHE A 186 -4.46 0.86 -25.28
C PHE A 186 -5.46 1.11 -24.15
N HIS A 187 -6.73 0.77 -24.35
CA HIS A 187 -7.78 1.03 -23.36
C HIS A 187 -8.62 -0.23 -23.18
N GLY A 188 -8.81 -0.64 -21.92
CA GLY A 188 -9.74 -1.70 -21.53
C GLY A 188 -11.18 -1.19 -21.44
N SER A 189 -12.08 -2.01 -20.90
CA SER A 189 -13.47 -1.63 -20.62
C SER A 189 -13.65 -0.81 -19.32
N ASN A 190 -12.56 -0.55 -18.61
CA ASN A 190 -12.47 -0.01 -17.25
C ASN A 190 -12.11 1.50 -17.18
N HIS A 191 -11.83 2.16 -18.30
CA HIS A 191 -11.55 3.62 -18.36
C HIS A 191 -10.39 4.10 -17.45
N ASN A 192 -9.40 3.23 -17.26
CA ASN A 192 -8.21 3.38 -16.42
C ASN A 192 -6.92 3.49 -17.27
N SER A 193 -6.98 4.23 -18.38
CA SER A 193 -5.85 4.38 -19.33
C SER A 193 -5.89 5.69 -20.13
N GLU A 194 -6.69 6.68 -19.70
CA GLU A 194 -7.03 7.91 -20.39
C GLU A 194 -6.51 9.17 -19.64
N GLN A 195 -6.71 10.37 -20.24
CA GLN A 195 -6.18 11.62 -19.67
C GLN A 195 -6.81 12.02 -18.32
N ASN A 196 -7.92 11.39 -17.92
CA ASN A 196 -8.58 11.59 -16.63
C ASN A 196 -7.87 10.92 -15.45
N GLU A 197 -6.91 9.99 -15.63
CA GLU A 197 -6.09 9.53 -14.50
C GLU A 197 -5.11 10.60 -13.99
N LEU A 198 -4.85 11.67 -14.74
CA LEU A 198 -3.87 12.72 -14.38
C LEU A 198 -4.35 13.68 -13.28
N VAL A 199 -5.08 13.16 -12.29
CA VAL A 199 -5.48 13.84 -11.05
C VAL A 199 -4.37 13.80 -10.00
N GLY A 200 -4.50 14.62 -8.94
CA GLY A 200 -3.59 14.60 -7.79
C GLY A 200 -2.15 15.01 -8.09
N GLY A 201 -1.89 15.66 -9.23
CA GLY A 201 -0.55 16.04 -9.67
C GLY A 201 0.20 14.97 -10.48
N ARG A 202 -0.46 13.87 -10.86
CA ARG A 202 0.09 12.86 -11.76
C ARG A 202 0.38 13.42 -13.15
N THR A 203 1.40 12.89 -13.83
CA THR A 203 1.85 13.34 -15.15
C THR A 203 1.76 12.24 -16.22
N ALA A 204 1.72 12.65 -17.49
CA ALA A 204 1.85 11.74 -18.62
C ALA A 204 3.24 11.08 -18.63
N ILE A 205 3.33 9.82 -19.06
CA ILE A 205 4.63 9.17 -19.31
C ILE A 205 5.27 9.83 -20.54
N THR A 206 6.46 10.38 -20.38
CA THR A 206 7.23 11.00 -21.47
C THR A 206 8.69 10.58 -21.47
N THR A 207 9.41 10.84 -22.57
CA THR A 207 10.85 10.57 -22.70
C THR A 207 11.75 11.28 -21.69
N GLU A 208 11.24 12.17 -20.83
CA GLU A 208 11.97 12.67 -19.66
C GLU A 208 12.43 11.52 -18.73
N ALA A 209 11.62 10.46 -18.62
CA ALA A 209 11.95 9.25 -17.86
C ALA A 209 13.26 8.59 -18.32
N LEU A 210 13.59 8.69 -19.61
CA LEU A 210 14.83 8.14 -20.16
C LEU A 210 16.07 8.90 -19.66
N LEU A 211 15.93 10.16 -19.23
CA LEU A 211 17.02 10.93 -18.63
C LEU A 211 17.26 10.50 -17.18
N ALA A 212 16.19 10.35 -16.38
CA ALA A 212 16.29 9.83 -15.02
C ALA A 212 16.86 8.40 -14.99
N TYR A 213 16.32 7.52 -15.85
CA TYR A 213 16.78 6.14 -16.03
C TYR A 213 18.26 6.04 -16.40
N ASN A 214 18.71 6.82 -17.38
CA ASN A 214 20.12 6.80 -17.79
C ASN A 214 21.07 7.50 -16.81
N GLY A 215 20.57 8.45 -16.01
CA GLY A 215 21.32 9.02 -14.89
C GLY A 215 21.59 8.01 -13.78
N LEU A 216 20.59 7.19 -13.43
CA LEU A 216 20.75 6.06 -12.51
C LEU A 216 21.71 5.00 -13.07
N ARG A 217 21.64 4.70 -14.38
CA ARG A 217 22.61 3.80 -15.04
C ARG A 217 24.05 4.34 -14.99
N ASP A 218 24.28 5.62 -15.29
CA ASP A 218 25.62 6.22 -15.24
C ASP A 218 26.18 6.27 -13.80
N PHE A 219 25.34 6.53 -12.79
CA PHE A 219 25.69 6.36 -11.37
C PHE A 219 26.12 4.93 -11.03
N ALA A 220 25.41 3.92 -11.55
CA ALA A 220 25.79 2.51 -11.45
C ALA A 220 26.99 2.10 -12.35
N GLY A 221 27.62 3.03 -13.07
CA GLY A 221 28.73 2.77 -14.00
C GLY A 221 28.32 2.05 -15.29
N LEU A 222 27.03 1.95 -15.56
CA LEU A 222 26.45 1.31 -16.75
C LEU A 222 26.35 2.30 -17.91
N ALA A 223 26.63 1.83 -19.13
CA ALA A 223 26.45 2.64 -20.33
C ALA A 223 24.96 3.00 -20.56
N PRO A 224 24.64 4.20 -21.09
CA PRO A 224 23.26 4.60 -21.34
C PRO A 224 22.61 3.74 -22.44
N ALA A 225 21.31 3.46 -22.28
CA ALA A 225 20.49 2.67 -23.19
C ALA A 225 19.42 3.55 -23.89
N SER A 226 18.95 3.11 -25.07
CA SER A 226 17.76 3.69 -25.72
C SER A 226 16.49 2.94 -25.28
N ILE A 227 15.32 3.55 -25.49
CA ILE A 227 14.03 2.89 -25.21
C ILE A 227 13.92 1.55 -25.95
N GLU A 228 14.36 1.44 -27.20
CA GLU A 228 14.29 0.18 -27.96
C GLU A 228 15.15 -0.93 -27.35
N ALA A 229 16.24 -0.60 -26.65
CA ALA A 229 17.06 -1.58 -25.93
C ALA A 229 16.35 -2.08 -24.66
N VAL A 230 15.76 -1.17 -23.87
CA VAL A 230 14.93 -1.53 -22.70
C VAL A 230 13.70 -2.34 -23.12
N GLY A 231 13.06 -1.96 -24.24
CA GLY A 231 11.95 -2.69 -24.82
C GLY A 231 12.36 -4.10 -25.27
N SER A 232 13.49 -4.23 -25.96
CA SER A 232 14.00 -5.55 -26.41
C SER A 232 14.26 -6.47 -25.21
N TRP A 233 14.91 -5.96 -24.17
CA TRP A 233 15.15 -6.68 -22.91
C TRP A 233 13.84 -7.17 -22.24
N ALA A 234 12.79 -6.35 -22.23
CA ALA A 234 11.50 -6.72 -21.66
C ALA A 234 10.82 -7.85 -22.44
N PHE A 235 10.89 -7.81 -23.78
CA PHE A 235 10.42 -8.91 -24.64
C PHE A 235 11.25 -10.20 -24.44
N GLU A 236 12.58 -10.08 -24.31
CA GLU A 236 13.48 -11.22 -24.08
C GLU A 236 13.28 -11.88 -22.71
N ASN A 237 12.91 -11.10 -21.68
CA ASN A 237 12.61 -11.59 -20.33
C ASN A 237 11.16 -12.03 -20.10
N GLY A 238 10.29 -11.97 -21.12
CA GLY A 238 8.89 -12.40 -21.02
C GLY A 238 7.97 -11.44 -20.26
N LEU A 239 8.33 -10.16 -20.17
CA LEU A 239 7.64 -9.13 -19.39
C LEU A 239 6.55 -8.38 -20.19
N THR A 240 6.00 -9.03 -21.23
CA THR A 240 5.10 -8.42 -22.22
C THR A 240 3.98 -9.36 -22.64
N ASN A 241 2.78 -8.83 -22.93
CA ASN A 241 1.63 -9.65 -23.39
C ASN A 241 1.94 -10.43 -24.69
N ASN A 242 2.74 -9.82 -25.56
CA ASN A 242 3.16 -10.37 -26.85
C ASN A 242 4.53 -11.04 -26.69
N SER A 243 4.74 -12.20 -27.32
CA SER A 243 6.05 -12.88 -27.31
C SER A 243 7.08 -12.29 -28.27
N GLN A 244 6.68 -11.35 -29.13
CA GLN A 244 7.53 -10.62 -30.09
C GLN A 244 6.95 -9.21 -30.32
N PRO A 245 7.79 -8.18 -30.53
CA PRO A 245 7.33 -6.80 -30.75
C PRO A 245 6.65 -6.60 -32.12
N GLY A 246 5.57 -5.82 -32.14
CA GLY A 246 4.93 -5.33 -33.37
C GLY A 246 4.90 -3.80 -33.46
N GLY A 247 5.04 -3.24 -34.67
CA GLY A 247 4.88 -1.79 -34.89
C GLY A 247 5.85 -0.94 -34.06
N ASN A 248 5.32 -0.20 -33.09
CA ASN A 248 6.07 0.66 -32.17
C ASN A 248 6.23 0.06 -30.75
N ASP A 249 5.91 -1.23 -30.56
CA ASP A 249 5.90 -1.86 -29.24
C ASP A 249 7.25 -1.67 -28.49
N LEU A 250 8.39 -1.74 -29.20
CA LEU A 250 9.72 -1.54 -28.61
C LEU A 250 9.90 -0.16 -27.96
N GLN A 251 9.37 0.90 -28.57
CA GLN A 251 9.50 2.25 -28.01
C GLN A 251 8.61 2.47 -26.79
N GLY A 252 7.34 2.05 -26.85
CA GLY A 252 6.41 2.27 -25.75
C GLY A 252 6.65 1.34 -24.56
N VAL A 253 6.87 0.03 -24.80
CA VAL A 253 7.31 -0.92 -23.75
C VAL A 253 8.63 -0.42 -23.13
N GLY A 254 9.58 -0.01 -23.98
CA GLY A 254 10.87 0.47 -23.53
C GLY A 254 10.83 1.74 -22.69
N LEU A 255 9.98 2.71 -23.06
CA LEU A 255 9.78 3.92 -22.25
C LEU A 255 9.06 3.62 -20.94
N TRP A 256 8.05 2.75 -20.98
CA TRP A 256 7.29 2.35 -19.80
C TRP A 256 8.20 1.64 -18.77
N PHE A 257 9.02 0.68 -19.20
CA PHE A 257 9.99 0.03 -18.33
C PHE A 257 11.11 0.98 -17.87
N ALA A 258 11.61 1.88 -18.71
CA ALA A 258 12.59 2.89 -18.29
C ALA A 258 12.05 3.80 -17.17
N MET A 259 10.76 4.18 -17.24
CA MET A 259 10.06 4.93 -16.20
C MET A 259 9.97 4.13 -14.90
N GLN A 260 9.59 2.85 -14.95
CA GLN A 260 9.54 1.96 -13.77
C GLN A 260 10.92 1.74 -13.14
N GLY A 261 11.95 1.47 -13.93
CA GLY A 261 13.32 1.30 -13.44
C GLY A 261 13.84 2.58 -12.76
N ALA A 262 13.57 3.75 -13.34
CA ALA A 262 13.90 5.04 -12.73
C ALA A 262 13.12 5.34 -11.44
N LYS A 263 11.88 4.86 -11.30
CA LYS A 263 11.06 5.04 -10.10
C LYS A 263 11.56 4.26 -8.88
N VAL A 264 12.17 3.09 -9.08
CA VAL A 264 12.39 2.11 -7.99
C VAL A 264 13.84 1.62 -7.87
N GLY A 265 14.54 1.34 -8.98
CA GLY A 265 15.86 0.69 -8.97
C GLY A 265 17.03 1.55 -8.46
N TRP A 266 16.74 2.66 -7.79
CA TRP A 266 17.67 3.53 -7.07
C TRP A 266 17.69 3.27 -5.56
N ILE A 267 16.65 2.58 -5.05
CA ILE A 267 16.53 2.20 -3.64
C ILE A 267 17.60 1.16 -3.31
N ALA A 268 18.24 1.33 -2.16
CA ALA A 268 19.19 0.37 -1.63
C ALA A 268 18.46 -0.87 -1.10
N ASP A 269 19.00 -2.05 -1.36
CA ASP A 269 18.32 -3.33 -1.18
C ASP A 269 17.92 -3.58 0.28
N ALA A 270 18.85 -3.36 1.22
CA ALA A 270 18.60 -3.37 2.66
C ALA A 270 17.80 -2.14 3.18
N SER A 271 17.29 -1.31 2.28
CA SER A 271 16.42 -0.16 2.57
C SER A 271 15.15 -0.17 1.71
N TYR A 272 14.87 -1.28 1.02
CA TYR A 272 13.61 -1.45 0.32
C TYR A 272 12.50 -1.85 1.30
N ASP A 273 11.43 -1.08 1.27
CA ASP A 273 10.13 -1.35 1.87
C ASP A 273 9.11 -0.82 0.84
N PRO A 274 7.99 -1.53 0.57
CA PRO A 274 7.03 -1.11 -0.44
C PRO A 274 6.45 0.30 -0.21
N GLN A 275 6.21 0.71 1.04
CA GLN A 275 5.58 1.99 1.39
C GLN A 275 6.42 3.18 0.94
N ILE A 276 7.74 3.03 0.83
CA ILE A 276 8.65 4.04 0.25
C ILE A 276 8.20 4.42 -1.16
N LEU A 277 7.74 3.46 -1.97
CA LEU A 277 7.27 3.72 -3.34
C LEU A 277 6.02 4.60 -3.36
N ALA A 278 5.13 4.45 -2.39
CA ALA A 278 3.95 5.28 -2.26
C ALA A 278 4.31 6.67 -1.73
N ASP A 279 5.13 6.72 -0.68
CA ASP A 279 5.46 7.95 0.04
C ASP A 279 6.37 8.87 -0.79
N ILE A 280 7.35 8.34 -1.52
CA ILE A 280 8.21 9.19 -2.36
C ILE A 280 7.44 9.75 -3.57
N GLN A 281 6.54 8.96 -4.17
CA GLN A 281 5.70 9.43 -5.27
C GLN A 281 4.67 10.47 -4.78
N ARG A 282 4.08 10.27 -3.58
CA ARG A 282 3.19 11.27 -2.95
C ARG A 282 3.94 12.55 -2.62
N THR A 283 5.15 12.45 -2.08
CA THR A 283 6.04 13.58 -1.79
C THR A 283 6.46 14.31 -3.06
N ALA A 284 6.74 13.62 -4.16
CA ALA A 284 7.08 14.23 -5.45
C ALA A 284 5.91 15.03 -6.08
N ARG A 285 4.65 14.70 -5.76
CA ARG A 285 3.47 15.45 -6.23
C ARG A 285 3.02 16.57 -5.29
N LEU A 286 3.07 16.35 -3.97
CA LEU A 286 2.44 17.22 -2.97
C LEU A 286 3.43 17.97 -2.07
N GLY A 287 4.66 17.46 -1.92
CA GLY A 287 5.73 18.06 -1.13
C GLY A 287 6.70 18.91 -1.97
N SER A 288 7.86 19.20 -1.40
CA SER A 288 8.95 19.91 -2.06
C SER A 288 10.01 18.95 -2.62
N SER A 289 10.81 19.43 -3.59
CA SER A 289 11.97 18.69 -4.08
C SER A 289 12.97 18.34 -2.98
N GLY A 290 13.12 19.21 -1.97
CA GLY A 290 14.01 18.96 -0.83
C GLY A 290 13.56 17.79 0.06
N GLU A 291 12.26 17.54 0.18
CA GLU A 291 11.74 16.36 0.89
C GLU A 291 11.96 15.08 0.08
N VAL A 292 11.75 15.13 -1.25
CA VAL A 292 12.10 13.99 -2.13
C VAL A 292 13.59 13.67 -2.06
N MET A 293 14.48 14.68 -2.13
CA MET A 293 15.92 14.47 -2.05
C MET A 293 16.37 13.89 -0.69
N GLN A 294 15.68 14.22 0.41
CA GLN A 294 15.92 13.59 1.72
C GLN A 294 15.53 12.10 1.71
N MET A 295 14.41 11.73 1.09
CA MET A 295 14.05 10.31 0.92
C MET A 295 15.08 9.57 0.04
N ILE A 296 15.62 10.22 -0.99
CA ILE A 296 16.67 9.63 -1.84
C ILE A 296 17.99 9.46 -1.07
N GLU A 297 18.32 10.38 -0.15
CA GLU A 297 19.50 10.28 0.72
C GLU A 297 19.31 9.24 1.85
N GLN A 298 18.07 8.98 2.29
CA GLN A 298 17.73 8.03 3.35
C GLN A 298 17.63 6.57 2.85
N PHE A 299 16.97 6.34 1.72
CA PHE A 299 16.63 5.01 1.22
C PHE A 299 17.40 4.58 -0.03
N GLY A 300 18.21 5.48 -0.61
CA GLY A 300 18.95 5.26 -1.84
C GLY A 300 20.39 4.83 -1.63
N HIS A 301 21.00 4.28 -2.69
CA HIS A 301 22.42 3.93 -2.72
C HIS A 301 23.35 5.11 -2.39
N GLU A 302 24.44 4.85 -1.66
CA GLU A 302 25.30 5.90 -1.07
C GLU A 302 25.74 6.94 -2.10
N GLY A 303 25.38 8.21 -1.87
CA GLY A 303 25.75 9.33 -2.73
C GLY A 303 24.90 9.52 -3.98
N PHE A 304 23.88 8.68 -4.24
CA PHE A 304 22.97 8.86 -5.38
C PHE A 304 22.23 10.21 -5.35
N ALA A 305 21.74 10.64 -4.18
CA ALA A 305 21.14 11.97 -4.00
C ALA A 305 22.10 13.09 -4.43
N ASN A 306 23.35 13.06 -3.96
CA ASN A 306 24.39 14.02 -4.35
C ASN A 306 24.77 13.91 -5.85
N TYR A 307 24.72 12.72 -6.45
CA TYR A 307 24.91 12.54 -7.89
C TYR A 307 23.80 13.24 -8.70
N LEU A 308 22.53 13.11 -8.30
CA LEU A 308 21.40 13.80 -8.95
C LEU A 308 21.57 15.32 -8.89
N THR A 309 21.91 15.88 -7.72
CA THR A 309 22.22 17.31 -7.55
C THR A 309 23.39 17.74 -8.42
N THR A 310 24.51 17.02 -8.37
CA THR A 310 25.75 17.37 -9.07
C THR A 310 25.58 17.40 -10.60
N ASN A 311 24.76 16.49 -11.14
CA ASN A 311 24.52 16.37 -12.57
C ASN A 311 23.26 17.14 -13.07
N GLN A 312 22.55 17.83 -12.17
CA GLN A 312 21.30 18.56 -12.45
C GLN A 312 20.16 17.66 -12.96
N LEU A 313 20.06 16.44 -12.41
CA LEU A 313 19.06 15.42 -12.78
C LEU A 313 17.83 15.40 -11.86
N GLU A 314 17.86 16.16 -10.76
CA GLU A 314 16.79 16.24 -9.75
C GLU A 314 15.40 16.45 -10.37
N GLU A 315 15.26 17.44 -11.27
CA GLU A 315 13.98 17.78 -11.89
C GLU A 315 13.42 16.62 -12.73
N HIS A 316 14.26 15.99 -13.56
CA HIS A 316 13.84 14.84 -14.38
C HIS A 316 13.48 13.62 -13.54
N PHE A 317 14.23 13.36 -12.47
CA PHE A 317 13.93 12.28 -11.53
C PHE A 317 12.59 12.52 -10.81
N ILE A 318 12.41 13.70 -10.22
CA ILE A 318 11.18 14.10 -9.53
C ILE A 318 9.98 14.15 -10.49
N ASN A 319 10.16 14.53 -11.75
CA ASN A 319 9.11 14.49 -12.77
C ASN A 319 8.75 13.05 -13.18
N THR A 320 9.71 12.13 -13.18
CA THR A 320 9.50 10.70 -13.46
C THR A 320 8.71 10.01 -12.34
N LEU A 321 8.97 10.35 -11.07
CA LEU A 321 8.17 9.88 -9.92
C LEU A 321 6.68 10.28 -10.00
N LYS A 322 6.33 11.34 -10.74
CA LYS A 322 4.93 11.79 -10.90
C LYS A 322 4.17 11.06 -12.01
N MET A 323 4.87 10.34 -12.90
CA MET A 323 4.25 9.73 -14.09
C MET A 323 3.29 8.61 -13.70
N GLU A 324 2.07 8.60 -14.22
CA GLU A 324 1.09 7.55 -13.92
C GLU A 324 1.39 6.26 -14.72
N PRO A 325 1.67 5.10 -14.07
CA PRO A 325 1.93 3.85 -14.78
C PRO A 325 0.80 3.37 -15.70
N HIS A 326 -0.45 3.72 -15.41
CA HIS A 326 -1.61 3.43 -16.26
C HIS A 326 -1.70 4.28 -17.54
N TYR A 327 -1.00 5.40 -17.64
CA TYR A 327 -1.25 6.39 -18.69
C TYR A 327 -1.03 5.83 -20.11
N GLY A 328 -2.08 5.90 -20.95
CA GLY A 328 -2.09 5.29 -22.29
C GLY A 328 -2.23 3.75 -22.28
N GLY A 329 -2.46 3.15 -21.11
CA GLY A 329 -2.70 1.72 -20.88
C GLY A 329 -1.59 0.79 -21.33
N TRP A 330 -0.36 1.27 -21.42
CA TRP A 330 0.80 0.46 -21.80
C TRP A 330 1.05 -0.69 -20.84
N MET A 331 0.73 -0.52 -19.54
CA MET A 331 0.73 -1.59 -18.54
C MET A 331 -0.10 -2.79 -19.02
N HIS A 332 -1.43 -2.63 -19.08
CA HIS A 332 -2.36 -3.70 -19.42
C HIS A 332 -2.30 -4.15 -20.88
N GLY A 333 -2.05 -3.20 -21.78
CA GLY A 333 -2.04 -3.44 -23.22
C GLY A 333 -0.75 -4.06 -23.76
N ARG A 334 0.39 -3.92 -23.06
CA ARG A 334 1.71 -4.36 -23.57
C ARG A 334 2.71 -4.90 -22.55
N THR A 335 2.73 -4.45 -21.30
CA THR A 335 3.70 -4.91 -20.28
C THR A 335 3.11 -5.85 -19.23
N HIS A 336 1.86 -6.31 -19.43
CA HIS A 336 1.21 -7.34 -18.62
C HIS A 336 1.83 -8.71 -18.93
N GLY A 337 3.01 -8.95 -18.35
CA GLY A 337 3.80 -10.16 -18.50
C GLY A 337 3.42 -11.22 -17.48
N PHE A 338 3.20 -12.45 -17.95
CA PHE A 338 2.88 -13.62 -17.12
C PHE A 338 4.14 -14.35 -16.62
N ARG A 339 5.22 -13.61 -16.33
CA ARG A 339 6.41 -14.19 -15.70
C ARG A 339 6.11 -14.43 -14.23
N ASP A 340 6.20 -15.69 -13.80
CA ASP A 340 6.05 -16.15 -12.42
C ASP A 340 7.10 -15.49 -11.51
N ILE A 341 6.66 -14.99 -10.36
CA ILE A 341 7.46 -14.37 -9.30
C ILE A 341 7.15 -15.13 -8.00
N GLU A 342 8.13 -15.89 -7.52
CA GLU A 342 8.09 -16.72 -6.29
C GLU A 342 6.91 -17.71 -6.18
N GLY A 343 6.17 -17.96 -7.27
CA GLY A 343 4.95 -18.77 -7.27
C GLY A 343 3.74 -18.13 -6.59
N VAL A 344 3.83 -16.85 -6.17
CA VAL A 344 2.74 -16.09 -5.53
C VAL A 344 2.16 -15.01 -6.45
N ALA A 345 2.99 -14.44 -7.33
CA ALA A 345 2.63 -13.32 -8.19
C ALA A 345 3.11 -13.51 -9.64
N ILE A 346 2.66 -12.63 -10.53
CA ILE A 346 3.26 -12.41 -11.85
C ILE A 346 3.87 -11.02 -11.95
N ALA A 347 4.73 -10.81 -12.94
CA ALA A 347 5.38 -9.51 -13.20
C ALA A 347 4.38 -8.32 -13.31
N HIS A 348 3.15 -8.56 -13.78
CA HIS A 348 2.08 -7.56 -13.78
C HIS A 348 1.67 -7.10 -12.37
N ASP A 349 1.64 -8.00 -11.38
CA ASP A 349 1.29 -7.62 -9.99
C ASP A 349 2.35 -6.67 -9.43
N ILE A 350 3.63 -7.01 -9.63
CA ILE A 350 4.77 -6.14 -9.25
C ILE A 350 4.62 -4.74 -9.84
N HIS A 351 4.12 -4.60 -11.08
CA HIS A 351 3.95 -3.29 -11.72
C HIS A 351 3.00 -2.37 -10.94
N HIS A 352 2.01 -2.93 -10.24
CA HIS A 352 1.08 -2.17 -9.40
C HIS A 352 1.71 -1.62 -8.12
N LEU A 353 2.91 -2.06 -7.70
CA LEU A 353 3.60 -1.49 -6.53
C LEU A 353 3.96 0.01 -6.70
N THR A 354 3.97 0.50 -7.95
CA THR A 354 4.14 1.93 -8.26
C THR A 354 2.83 2.71 -8.45
N VAL A 355 1.66 2.05 -8.34
CA VAL A 355 0.34 2.64 -8.56
C VAL A 355 -0.31 3.03 -7.25
N LEU A 356 -1.00 4.17 -7.24
CA LEU A 356 -1.68 4.74 -6.07
C LEU A 356 -3.14 5.05 -6.41
N GLY A 357 -4.05 4.90 -5.44
CA GLY A 357 -5.51 5.03 -5.61
C GLY A 357 -5.99 6.38 -6.15
N TRP A 358 -7.27 6.49 -6.48
CA TRP A 358 -7.84 7.70 -7.12
C TRP A 358 -7.54 9.01 -6.37
N ASP A 359 -7.56 8.95 -5.04
CA ASP A 359 -7.28 10.08 -4.13
C ASP A 359 -5.78 10.32 -3.86
N GLN A 360 -4.91 9.41 -4.32
CA GLN A 360 -3.46 9.37 -4.12
C GLN A 360 -3.00 9.15 -2.67
N ASN A 361 -3.88 8.70 -1.78
CA ASN A 361 -3.56 8.35 -0.41
C ASN A 361 -3.18 6.87 -0.29
N GLU A 362 -3.97 5.97 -0.86
CA GLU A 362 -3.78 4.52 -0.69
C GLU A 362 -2.77 3.91 -1.69
N PRO A 363 -1.92 2.95 -1.24
CA PRO A 363 -0.84 2.40 -2.05
C PRO A 363 -1.21 1.13 -2.81
N PHE A 364 -0.36 0.75 -3.77
CA PHE A 364 -0.32 -0.56 -4.47
C PHE A 364 -1.64 -0.96 -5.16
N MET A 365 -2.30 0.01 -5.78
CA MET A 365 -3.67 -0.18 -6.27
C MET A 365 -3.74 -0.83 -7.65
N ASN A 366 -4.75 -1.69 -7.83
CA ASN A 366 -4.99 -2.43 -9.07
C ASN A 366 -5.64 -1.59 -10.18
N ASP A 367 -5.97 -2.23 -11.31
CA ASP A 367 -6.71 -1.69 -12.46
C ASP A 367 -7.85 -0.71 -12.14
N THR A 368 -8.60 -0.92 -11.05
CA THR A 368 -9.77 -0.10 -10.71
C THR A 368 -9.43 1.11 -9.84
N PHE A 369 -8.21 1.19 -9.31
CA PHE A 369 -7.75 2.13 -8.28
C PHE A 369 -8.45 2.04 -6.90
N ASP A 370 -9.39 1.10 -6.75
CA ASP A 370 -10.26 0.93 -5.57
C ASP A 370 -9.99 -0.38 -4.78
N TRP A 371 -9.00 -1.18 -5.22
CA TRP A 371 -8.63 -2.48 -4.62
C TRP A 371 -7.11 -2.70 -4.67
N PRO A 372 -6.44 -3.05 -3.56
CA PRO A 372 -4.99 -3.29 -3.56
C PRO A 372 -4.59 -4.58 -4.28
N GLN A 373 -3.42 -4.59 -4.90
CA GLN A 373 -2.84 -5.75 -5.58
C GLN A 373 -1.95 -6.58 -4.64
N TRP A 374 -2.58 -7.17 -3.61
CA TRP A 374 -1.90 -7.93 -2.54
C TRP A 374 -0.85 -8.96 -2.97
N PRO A 375 -0.98 -9.73 -4.07
CA PRO A 375 0.04 -10.70 -4.47
C PRO A 375 1.45 -10.11 -4.62
N ALA A 376 1.57 -8.82 -4.95
CA ALA A 376 2.85 -8.14 -5.07
C ALA A 376 3.51 -7.80 -3.72
N LEU A 377 2.74 -7.86 -2.62
CA LEU A 377 3.22 -7.70 -1.24
C LEU A 377 3.51 -9.05 -0.56
N ASP A 378 3.05 -10.16 -1.16
CA ASP A 378 3.41 -11.52 -0.76
C ASP A 378 4.77 -11.97 -1.36
N VAL A 379 5.38 -11.15 -2.24
CA VAL A 379 6.71 -11.35 -2.83
C VAL A 379 7.78 -10.73 -1.93
N SER A 380 8.91 -11.43 -1.75
CA SER A 380 10.01 -10.94 -0.91
C SER A 380 10.62 -9.63 -1.42
N ASP A 381 10.94 -8.73 -0.49
CA ASP A 381 11.55 -7.42 -0.76
C ASP A 381 12.78 -7.51 -1.65
N ASN A 382 13.68 -8.48 -1.38
CA ASN A 382 14.84 -8.77 -2.24
C ASN A 382 14.44 -9.09 -3.68
N THR A 383 13.40 -9.89 -3.91
CA THR A 383 12.93 -10.19 -5.29
C THR A 383 12.30 -8.97 -5.93
N VAL A 384 11.55 -8.14 -5.19
CA VAL A 384 10.97 -6.91 -5.73
C VAL A 384 12.05 -5.91 -6.13
N ILE A 385 13.01 -5.61 -5.26
CA ILE A 385 14.06 -4.64 -5.60
C ILE A 385 14.95 -5.16 -6.75
N ASN A 386 15.31 -6.45 -6.74
CA ASN A 386 16.03 -7.07 -7.85
C ASN A 386 15.25 -7.06 -9.17
N TYR A 387 13.92 -7.17 -9.14
CA TYR A 387 13.09 -7.02 -10.35
C TYR A 387 13.29 -5.64 -10.98
N TYR A 388 13.20 -4.57 -10.18
CA TYR A 388 13.33 -3.20 -10.67
C TYR A 388 14.78 -2.81 -11.01
N GLN A 389 15.75 -3.21 -10.19
CA GLN A 389 17.17 -3.03 -10.47
C GLN A 389 17.61 -3.84 -11.70
N GLY A 390 16.99 -5.00 -11.97
CA GLY A 390 17.16 -5.77 -13.21
C GLY A 390 16.74 -5.03 -14.48
N ILE A 391 15.69 -4.19 -14.41
CA ILE A 391 15.34 -3.26 -15.50
C ILE A 391 16.48 -2.24 -15.70
N VAL A 392 17.06 -1.74 -14.61
CA VAL A 392 18.14 -0.74 -14.63
C VAL A 392 19.44 -1.33 -15.16
N ALA A 393 19.77 -2.57 -14.83
CA ALA A 393 20.92 -3.30 -15.38
C ALA A 393 20.72 -3.68 -16.85
N LEU A 394 19.52 -4.13 -17.21
CA LEU A 394 19.18 -4.93 -18.40
C LEU A 394 19.74 -6.36 -18.34
N GLU A 395 19.69 -6.97 -17.15
CA GLU A 395 20.09 -8.36 -16.87
C GLU A 395 18.86 -9.21 -16.44
N ASP A 396 19.03 -10.32 -15.73
CA ASP A 396 17.88 -11.16 -15.33
C ASP A 396 17.14 -10.55 -14.12
N PRO A 397 15.84 -10.18 -14.21
CA PRO A 397 15.09 -9.54 -13.13
C PRO A 397 14.72 -10.48 -11.96
N LEU A 398 15.27 -11.70 -11.91
CA LEU A 398 15.19 -12.61 -10.75
C LEU A 398 16.59 -13.05 -10.25
N SER A 399 17.63 -12.27 -10.57
CA SER A 399 18.99 -12.44 -10.05
C SER A 399 19.38 -11.23 -9.18
N GLU A 400 20.43 -11.38 -8.37
CA GLU A 400 21.13 -10.27 -7.71
C GLU A 400 21.58 -9.23 -8.76
N ASN A 401 21.06 -8.01 -8.67
CA ASN A 401 21.39 -6.85 -9.51
C ASN A 401 21.90 -5.74 -8.59
N LEU A 402 22.78 -4.86 -9.12
CA LEU A 402 23.37 -3.64 -8.50
C LEU A 402 23.93 -3.68 -7.06
N GLU A 403 23.72 -4.71 -6.23
CA GLU A 403 24.13 -4.80 -4.81
C GLU A 403 25.61 -4.47 -4.53
N ASN A 404 26.47 -4.50 -5.55
CA ASN A 404 27.89 -4.18 -5.45
C ASN A 404 28.26 -2.91 -6.23
N PHE A 405 27.86 -1.74 -5.73
CA PHE A 405 28.29 -0.45 -6.28
C PHE A 405 29.81 -0.27 -6.16
N ALA A 406 30.50 -0.35 -7.30
CA ALA A 406 31.97 -0.27 -7.41
C ALA A 406 32.54 1.16 -7.25
N GLY A 407 32.06 1.92 -6.27
CA GLY A 407 32.46 3.30 -5.98
C GLY A 407 33.49 3.47 -4.86
N SER A 408 33.56 2.54 -3.90
CA SER A 408 34.36 2.66 -2.66
C SER A 408 35.87 2.42 -2.88
N SER A 409 36.53 3.36 -3.57
CA SER A 409 37.96 3.34 -3.87
C SER A 409 38.88 3.62 -2.65
N SER A 410 38.86 2.72 -1.67
CA SER A 410 39.85 2.67 -0.58
C SER A 410 41.15 1.95 -1.00
N PRO A 411 42.33 2.39 -0.53
CA PRO A 411 43.61 1.90 -1.01
C PRO A 411 43.98 0.51 -0.48
N SER A 412 44.76 -0.24 -1.27
CA SER A 412 45.18 -1.61 -0.95
C SER A 412 45.93 -1.72 0.38
N ALA A 413 45.30 -2.40 1.35
CA ALA A 413 45.92 -2.79 2.62
C ALA A 413 45.92 -4.32 2.75
N SER A 414 47.02 -4.97 2.36
CA SER A 414 47.27 -6.37 2.72
C SER A 414 47.58 -6.46 4.22
N GLY A 415 46.52 -6.55 5.04
CA GLY A 415 46.60 -6.64 6.49
C GLY A 415 45.84 -7.85 7.02
N THR A 416 46.55 -8.94 7.33
CA THR A 416 45.99 -10.04 8.10
C THR A 416 45.65 -9.56 9.51
N MET A 417 44.37 -9.27 9.76
CA MET A 417 43.86 -8.96 11.08
C MET A 417 43.67 -10.27 11.85
N GLN A 418 44.70 -10.61 12.61
CA GLN A 418 44.69 -11.68 13.59
C GLN A 418 43.75 -11.29 14.74
N SER A 419 42.94 -12.24 15.23
CA SER A 419 42.03 -12.02 16.36
C SER A 419 42.75 -11.47 17.59
N ASP A 420 42.32 -10.31 18.10
CA ASP A 420 42.61 -9.88 19.46
C ASP A 420 41.44 -10.26 20.38
N SER A 421 41.71 -10.48 21.66
CA SER A 421 40.76 -11.16 22.56
C SER A 421 40.95 -10.71 24.00
N LEU A 422 40.47 -9.50 24.35
CA LEU A 422 40.44 -9.03 25.74
C LEU A 422 39.40 -7.95 26.09
N THR A 423 38.24 -7.98 25.43
CA THR A 423 36.95 -7.61 26.05
C THR A 423 36.00 -8.80 25.93
N GLY A 424 34.95 -8.83 26.75
CA GLY A 424 33.88 -9.83 26.59
C GLY A 424 33.15 -9.65 25.25
N SER A 425 32.33 -10.63 24.89
CA SER A 425 31.38 -10.52 23.77
C SER A 425 30.59 -9.20 23.91
N PRO A 426 30.39 -8.42 22.83
CA PRO A 426 29.76 -7.11 22.94
C PRO A 426 28.27 -7.19 23.30
N LEU A 427 27.68 -8.38 23.18
CA LEU A 427 26.32 -8.71 23.57
C LEU A 427 26.33 -9.70 24.75
N GLU A 428 25.62 -9.38 25.82
CA GLU A 428 25.26 -10.29 26.91
C GLU A 428 23.80 -10.71 26.74
N VAL A 429 23.51 -11.99 26.95
CA VAL A 429 22.18 -12.58 26.74
C VAL A 429 21.75 -13.35 27.99
N GLN A 430 20.58 -13.04 28.53
CA GLN A 430 19.99 -13.73 29.69
C GLN A 430 18.60 -14.24 29.34
N VAL A 431 18.35 -15.54 29.53
CA VAL A 431 17.08 -16.21 29.21
C VAL A 431 16.24 -16.42 30.46
N SER A 432 14.95 -16.12 30.36
CA SER A 432 13.91 -16.35 31.36
C SER A 432 12.59 -16.69 30.66
N GLY A 433 11.52 -16.99 31.41
CA GLY A 433 10.20 -17.20 30.81
C GLY A 433 9.23 -17.96 31.71
N ASP A 434 7.95 -17.91 31.36
CA ASP A 434 6.87 -18.63 32.04
C ASP A 434 6.55 -19.94 31.31
N LEU A 435 6.36 -21.02 32.08
CA LEU A 435 6.00 -22.36 31.59
C LEU A 435 4.48 -22.57 31.71
N TRP A 436 3.86 -23.18 30.70
CA TRP A 436 2.42 -23.47 30.67
C TRP A 436 2.12 -24.84 30.04
N GLU A 437 0.85 -25.27 30.03
CA GLU A 437 0.48 -26.64 29.63
C GLU A 437 0.71 -26.88 28.12
N GLY A 438 1.86 -27.47 27.79
CA GLY A 438 2.27 -27.80 26.42
C GLY A 438 3.35 -26.90 25.80
N GLY A 439 3.84 -25.89 26.52
CA GLY A 439 4.80 -24.93 25.98
C GLY A 439 5.26 -23.86 26.95
N PHE A 440 5.85 -22.80 26.42
CA PHE A 440 6.34 -21.67 27.20
C PHE A 440 6.36 -20.36 26.41
N THR A 441 6.50 -19.28 27.17
CA THR A 441 6.72 -17.92 26.68
C THR A 441 8.13 -17.49 27.08
N ALA A 442 9.04 -17.41 26.11
CA ALA A 442 10.45 -17.11 26.34
C ALA A 442 10.70 -15.60 26.33
N SER A 443 11.42 -15.12 27.34
CA SER A 443 11.81 -13.72 27.52
C SER A 443 13.34 -13.63 27.57
N ILE A 444 13.93 -13.09 26.51
CA ILE A 444 15.38 -12.97 26.33
C ILE A 444 15.78 -11.51 26.55
N ASN A 445 16.51 -11.25 27.64
CA ASN A 445 17.09 -9.94 27.87
C ASN A 445 18.49 -9.85 27.25
N VAL A 446 18.61 -8.98 26.25
CA VAL A 446 19.81 -8.75 25.46
C VAL A 446 20.41 -7.40 25.84
N THR A 447 21.70 -7.36 26.18
CA THR A 447 22.40 -6.17 26.67
C THR A 447 23.66 -5.90 25.85
N ASN A 448 23.75 -4.73 25.22
CA ASN A 448 24.97 -4.26 24.56
C ASN A 448 25.98 -3.79 25.62
N GLN A 449 27.00 -4.60 25.90
CA GLN A 449 28.09 -4.28 26.82
C GLN A 449 29.16 -3.37 26.21
N SER A 450 29.08 -3.05 24.91
CA SER A 450 30.05 -2.20 24.22
C SER A 450 29.84 -0.70 24.51
N ASN A 451 30.77 0.12 24.02
CA ASN A 451 30.72 1.58 24.08
C ASN A 451 30.24 2.25 22.77
N GLN A 452 29.60 1.49 21.87
CA GLN A 452 29.04 1.96 20.60
C GLN A 452 27.57 1.51 20.47
N SER A 453 26.81 2.01 19.47
CA SER A 453 25.59 1.30 19.06
C SER A 453 25.96 -0.07 18.52
N LEU A 454 25.03 -1.01 18.66
CA LEU A 454 25.13 -2.34 18.11
C LEU A 454 23.76 -2.63 17.49
N ASP A 455 23.78 -2.54 16.17
CA ASP A 455 22.64 -2.62 15.27
C ASP A 455 22.67 -4.00 14.59
N ASP A 456 21.53 -4.53 14.15
CA ASP A 456 21.37 -5.86 13.53
C ASP A 456 21.97 -7.01 14.37
N TRP A 457 21.79 -6.93 15.70
CA TRP A 457 22.29 -7.95 16.61
C TRP A 457 21.56 -9.28 16.40
N GLY A 458 22.31 -10.38 16.48
CA GLY A 458 21.76 -11.72 16.31
C GLY A 458 22.28 -12.75 17.32
N VAL A 459 21.44 -13.73 17.62
CA VAL A 459 21.78 -14.89 18.47
C VAL A 459 21.31 -16.19 17.81
N SER A 460 22.12 -17.25 17.90
CA SER A 460 21.73 -18.57 17.43
C SER A 460 21.86 -19.62 18.54
N PHE A 461 20.87 -20.51 18.61
CA PHE A 461 20.88 -21.66 19.51
C PHE A 461 20.19 -22.84 18.84
N ILE A 462 20.35 -24.04 19.42
CA ILE A 462 19.63 -25.24 19.02
C ILE A 462 18.68 -25.62 20.14
N SER A 463 17.46 -26.03 19.81
CA SER A 463 16.42 -26.41 20.79
C SER A 463 15.65 -27.65 20.33
N ALA A 464 15.05 -28.36 21.29
CA ALA A 464 14.07 -29.43 21.05
C ALA A 464 12.62 -28.91 21.08
N HIS A 465 12.41 -27.64 21.41
CA HIS A 465 11.10 -26.99 21.44
C HIS A 465 10.81 -26.33 20.09
N GLN A 466 9.53 -26.25 19.72
CA GLN A 466 9.11 -25.74 18.42
C GLN A 466 8.47 -24.35 18.57
N PHE A 467 9.13 -23.31 18.05
CA PHE A 467 8.53 -21.98 17.86
C PHE A 467 7.18 -22.08 17.14
N TYR A 468 6.17 -21.36 17.63
CA TYR A 468 4.87 -21.25 16.97
C TYR A 468 4.17 -19.93 17.34
N GLY A 469 3.42 -19.36 16.40
CA GLY A 469 2.74 -18.09 16.60
C GLY A 469 3.71 -16.91 16.49
N GLU A 470 3.63 -16.01 17.47
CA GLU A 470 4.23 -14.67 17.40
C GLU A 470 5.51 -14.53 18.24
N SER A 471 6.42 -13.71 17.73
CA SER A 471 7.56 -13.12 18.43
C SER A 471 7.37 -11.61 18.59
N TRP A 472 8.20 -10.95 19.40
CA TRP A 472 8.19 -9.49 19.57
C TRP A 472 9.60 -8.93 19.75
N GLY A 473 9.96 -7.93 18.93
CA GLY A 473 11.32 -7.38 18.91
C GLY A 473 12.39 -8.35 18.39
N VAL A 474 12.01 -9.51 17.86
CA VAL A 474 12.90 -10.42 17.13
C VAL A 474 12.17 -11.10 15.98
N ASP A 475 12.85 -11.20 14.85
CA ASP A 475 12.52 -12.15 13.79
C ASP A 475 13.16 -13.50 14.11
N ILE A 476 12.50 -14.60 13.71
CA ILE A 476 12.89 -15.97 14.07
C ILE A 476 13.02 -16.85 12.83
N SER A 477 14.25 -16.94 12.32
CA SER A 477 14.61 -17.96 11.33
C SER A 477 14.67 -19.34 12.00
N THR A 478 14.05 -20.34 11.37
CA THR A 478 13.92 -21.70 11.90
C THR A 478 14.45 -22.73 10.90
N GLN A 479 15.49 -23.47 11.27
CA GLN A 479 16.06 -24.56 10.48
C GLN A 479 15.85 -25.90 11.19
N ASP A 480 15.06 -26.79 10.60
CA ASP A 480 14.95 -28.20 11.03
C ASP A 480 16.28 -28.94 10.80
N LEU A 481 16.83 -29.54 11.86
CA LEU A 481 18.08 -30.31 11.84
C LEU A 481 17.84 -31.83 11.80
N GLY A 482 16.59 -32.27 11.89
CA GLY A 482 16.20 -33.66 12.09
C GLY A 482 16.17 -34.09 13.57
N ASP A 483 15.70 -35.32 13.80
CA ASP A 483 15.58 -35.96 15.12
C ASP A 483 14.83 -35.15 16.22
N GLY A 484 14.02 -34.15 15.81
CA GLY A 484 13.27 -33.28 16.72
C GLY A 484 14.06 -32.07 17.24
N LEU A 485 15.15 -31.70 16.57
CA LEU A 485 15.96 -30.52 16.89
C LEU A 485 15.83 -29.44 15.82
N TYR A 486 15.73 -28.20 16.27
CA TYR A 486 15.68 -27.00 15.44
C TYR A 486 16.86 -26.09 15.78
N ARG A 487 17.53 -25.53 14.78
CA ARG A 487 18.30 -24.30 14.97
C ARG A 487 17.34 -23.12 14.88
N TYR A 488 17.47 -22.22 15.84
CA TYR A 488 16.90 -20.89 15.81
C TYR A 488 18.01 -19.87 15.56
N GLU A 489 17.72 -18.90 14.70
CA GLU A 489 18.52 -17.70 14.48
C GLU A 489 17.56 -16.52 14.70
N LEU A 490 17.80 -15.79 15.79
CA LEU A 490 17.02 -14.64 16.23
C LEU A 490 17.80 -13.37 15.91
N THR A 491 17.20 -12.45 15.17
CA THR A 491 17.74 -11.12 14.88
C THR A 491 16.85 -10.05 15.49
N GLY A 492 17.43 -8.99 16.05
CA GLY A 492 16.67 -7.88 16.63
C GLY A 492 15.78 -7.22 15.57
N ALA A 493 14.49 -7.09 15.88
CA ALA A 493 13.46 -6.53 15.01
C ALA A 493 12.67 -5.43 15.73
N ASP A 494 11.73 -4.77 15.03
CA ASP A 494 10.92 -3.67 15.56
C ASP A 494 11.76 -2.59 16.30
N TRP A 495 11.25 -2.14 17.46
CA TRP A 495 11.88 -1.30 18.48
C TRP A 495 13.17 -1.89 19.09
N ALA A 496 13.51 -3.14 18.81
CA ALA A 496 14.64 -3.85 19.41
C ALA A 496 15.84 -4.07 18.48
N GLN A 497 15.76 -3.73 17.18
CA GLN A 497 16.86 -3.89 16.21
C GLN A 497 18.17 -3.19 16.62
N SER A 498 18.07 -1.99 17.18
CA SER A 498 19.23 -1.16 17.59
C SER A 498 19.41 -1.07 19.11
N LEU A 499 20.53 -1.57 19.62
CA LEU A 499 20.94 -1.40 21.02
C LEU A 499 22.00 -0.29 21.14
N ALA A 500 21.68 0.84 21.77
CA ALA A 500 22.70 1.83 22.12
C ALA A 500 23.71 1.29 23.14
N ALA A 501 24.86 1.96 23.28
CA ALA A 501 25.93 1.59 24.20
C ALA A 501 25.42 1.44 25.66
N GLY A 502 25.51 0.25 26.23
CA GLY A 502 24.99 -0.05 27.58
C GLY A 502 23.47 -0.26 27.68
N GLN A 503 22.75 -0.28 26.56
CA GLN A 503 21.30 -0.53 26.54
C GLN A 503 21.00 -2.03 26.75
N ALA A 504 19.90 -2.31 27.42
CA ALA A 504 19.32 -3.64 27.58
C ALA A 504 17.86 -3.63 27.11
N MET A 505 17.43 -4.68 26.41
CA MET A 505 16.07 -4.86 25.90
C MET A 505 15.60 -6.30 26.08
N THR A 506 14.31 -6.50 26.37
CA THR A 506 13.72 -7.83 26.63
C THR A 506 12.75 -8.21 25.52
N VAL A 507 13.25 -8.98 24.56
CA VAL A 507 12.52 -9.54 23.42
C VAL A 507 11.98 -10.93 23.76
N GLY A 508 11.19 -11.55 22.88
CA GLY A 508 10.73 -12.91 23.14
C GLY A 508 9.83 -13.53 22.08
N PHE A 509 9.34 -14.73 22.40
CA PHE A 509 8.49 -15.56 21.53
C PHE A 509 7.75 -16.65 22.31
N ASN A 510 6.79 -17.30 21.66
CA ASN A 510 6.10 -18.49 22.19
C ASN A 510 6.57 -19.78 21.50
N ALA A 511 6.64 -20.88 22.25
CA ALA A 511 7.03 -22.19 21.71
C ALA A 511 6.24 -23.34 22.35
N LEU A 512 5.95 -24.37 21.55
CA LEU A 512 5.47 -25.66 22.02
C LEU A 512 6.66 -26.47 22.55
N SER A 513 6.48 -27.13 23.69
CA SER A 513 7.57 -27.92 24.27
C SER A 513 7.66 -29.31 23.64
N GLY A 514 8.85 -29.67 23.13
CA GLY A 514 9.15 -31.04 22.70
C GLY A 514 9.29 -32.06 23.84
N GLU A 515 9.39 -31.59 25.10
CA GLU A 515 9.47 -32.47 26.29
C GLU A 515 8.67 -31.95 27.50
N ASP A 516 8.54 -32.79 28.53
CA ASP A 516 7.73 -32.50 29.73
C ASP A 516 8.48 -31.61 30.73
N LEU A 517 8.30 -30.30 30.59
CA LEU A 517 8.89 -29.27 31.47
C LEU A 517 8.13 -29.09 32.81
N SER A 518 7.12 -29.91 33.12
CA SER A 518 6.26 -29.72 34.31
C SER A 518 6.94 -29.90 35.67
N GLY A 519 8.22 -30.26 35.69
CA GLY A 519 9.05 -30.34 36.90
C GLY A 519 9.60 -29.00 37.39
N ASP A 520 9.68 -27.99 36.53
CA ASP A 520 10.37 -26.72 36.80
C ASP A 520 9.40 -25.54 37.01
N SER A 521 9.92 -24.45 37.61
CA SER A 521 9.10 -23.28 38.00
C SER A 521 9.13 -22.12 37.01
N SER A 522 10.03 -22.14 36.04
CA SER A 522 10.34 -21.04 35.12
C SER A 522 11.34 -21.51 34.06
N LEU A 523 11.28 -20.96 32.85
CA LEU A 523 12.26 -21.24 31.79
C LEU A 523 13.65 -20.69 32.15
N THR A 524 14.70 -21.41 31.77
CA THR A 524 16.11 -20.99 31.83
C THR A 524 16.78 -21.20 30.47
N SER A 525 17.99 -20.69 30.27
CA SER A 525 18.78 -20.97 29.06
C SER A 525 19.09 -22.46 28.88
N GLU A 526 19.34 -23.17 29.98
CA GLU A 526 19.65 -24.61 29.97
C GLU A 526 18.40 -25.49 29.72
N LEU A 527 17.20 -24.95 29.94
CA LEU A 527 15.94 -25.56 29.52
C LEU A 527 15.56 -25.17 28.08
N LEU A 528 15.86 -23.94 27.64
CA LEU A 528 15.54 -23.50 26.28
C LEU A 528 16.40 -24.23 25.21
N MET A 529 17.64 -24.60 25.54
CA MET A 529 18.61 -25.14 24.58
C MET A 529 18.75 -26.66 24.65
N ALA A 530 19.03 -27.28 23.50
CA ALA A 530 19.27 -28.71 23.39
C ALA A 530 20.51 -29.14 24.21
N PRO A 531 20.49 -30.29 24.92
CA PRO A 531 21.55 -30.69 25.83
C PRO A 531 22.95 -30.75 25.20
N GLY A 532 23.87 -29.96 25.73
CA GLY A 532 25.26 -29.87 25.25
C GLY A 532 25.46 -28.93 24.05
N THR A 533 24.50 -28.06 23.76
CA THR A 533 24.65 -26.93 22.84
C THR A 533 24.83 -25.61 23.61
N GLU A 534 25.32 -24.57 22.94
CA GLU A 534 25.60 -23.26 23.51
C GLU A 534 24.94 -22.17 22.64
N LEU A 535 24.56 -21.04 23.24
CA LEU A 535 24.09 -19.86 22.53
C LEU A 535 25.29 -19.14 21.89
N ALA A 536 25.27 -19.03 20.57
CA ALA A 536 26.21 -18.24 19.79
C ALA A 536 25.65 -16.82 19.55
N LEU A 537 26.56 -15.85 19.41
CA LEU A 537 26.23 -14.60 18.72
C LEU A 537 26.46 -14.80 17.22
N LEU A 538 25.71 -14.07 16.41
CA LEU A 538 25.91 -13.97 14.96
C LEU A 538 26.90 -12.83 14.63
#